data_AF-A0AAP0GCS6-F1
#
_entry.id   AF-A0AAP0GCS6-F1
#
_cell.length_a   1.000
_cell.length_b   1.000
_cell.length_c   1.000
_cell.angle_alpha   90.00
_cell.angle_beta   90.00
_cell.angle_gamma   90.00
#
_symmetry.space_group_name_H-M   'P 1'
#
loop_
_entity.id
_entity.type
_entity.pdbx_description
1 polymer ?
#
loop_
_entity_poly.entity_id
_entity_poly.type
_entity_poly.pdbx_seq_one_letter_code
_entity_poly.pdbx_strand_id
1 'polypeptide(L)'
;MEVNVGGLRNILEAYKQIKTIKKIIYTSSFFALGFTDGYVADEKQVHPGKVFCTEYEKSKAIADKIALEAATNGVPIVLLYPGVIYGPGKLTTGNIVAQILIERFGGRLPGYIGHGSDMFSFVHIEDLISGHIAAMQRAKVGERYLLSGENASFKTYLILPLPSPIPASRSFTFLCG
;
A
#
# COMPACT_ATOMS: atom_id res chain seq x y z
N MET A 1 -11.23 -5.61 -11.13
CA MET A 1 -10.37 -5.34 -12.31
C MET A 1 -10.68 -4.00 -12.96
N GLU A 2 -11.93 -3.72 -13.31
CA GLU A 2 -12.37 -2.48 -13.97
C GLU A 2 -11.85 -1.20 -13.29
N VAL A 3 -12.04 -1.07 -11.98
CA VAL A 3 -11.64 0.15 -11.25
C VAL A 3 -10.11 0.30 -11.17
N ASN A 4 -9.39 -0.68 -10.61
CA ASN A 4 -7.94 -0.55 -10.38
C ASN A 4 -7.13 -0.55 -11.68
N VAL A 5 -7.44 -1.46 -12.61
CA VAL A 5 -6.69 -1.62 -13.86
C VAL A 5 -7.23 -0.69 -14.94
N GLY A 6 -8.55 -0.68 -15.14
CA GLY A 6 -9.19 0.18 -16.12
C GLY A 6 -9.08 1.65 -15.75
N GLY A 7 -9.25 2.00 -14.47
CA GLY A 7 -9.07 3.37 -13.99
C GLY A 7 -7.68 3.92 -14.27
N LEU A 8 -6.62 3.14 -14.01
CA LEU A 8 -5.25 3.55 -14.35
C LEU A 8 -5.09 3.73 -15.87
N ARG A 9 -5.56 2.79 -16.69
CA ARG A 9 -5.50 2.91 -18.15
C ARG A 9 -6.20 4.19 -18.64
N ASN A 10 -7.36 4.51 -18.09
CA ASN A 10 -8.10 5.71 -18.45
C ASN A 10 -7.31 6.98 -18.11
N ILE A 11 -6.66 7.04 -16.94
CA ILE A 11 -5.78 8.15 -16.57
C ILE A 11 -4.60 8.27 -17.54
N LEU A 12 -3.97 7.16 -17.91
CA LEU A 12 -2.84 7.15 -18.84
C LEU A 12 -3.24 7.58 -20.26
N GLU A 13 -4.41 7.17 -20.74
CA GLU A 13 -4.95 7.64 -22.02
C GLU A 13 -5.28 9.13 -21.97
N ALA A 14 -5.90 9.61 -20.89
CA ALA A 14 -6.19 11.02 -20.71
C ALA A 14 -4.89 11.86 -20.66
N TYR A 15 -3.85 11.36 -20.01
CA TYR A 15 -2.55 12.02 -19.95
C TYR A 15 -1.97 12.29 -21.35
N LYS A 16 -2.11 11.37 -22.30
CA LYS A 16 -1.63 11.56 -23.68
C LYS A 16 -2.23 12.79 -24.37
N GLN A 17 -3.42 13.21 -23.95
CA GLN A 17 -4.14 14.35 -24.53
C GLN A 17 -3.83 15.68 -23.81
N ILE A 18 -3.22 15.64 -22.62
CA ILE A 18 -3.03 16.82 -21.76
C ILE A 18 -1.55 17.11 -21.58
N LYS A 19 -1.05 18.13 -22.28
CA LYS A 19 0.37 18.51 -22.30
C LYS A 19 0.85 19.24 -21.04
N THR A 20 -0.04 19.64 -20.15
CA THR A 20 0.28 20.46 -18.96
C THR A 20 0.56 19.64 -17.70
N ILE A 21 0.27 18.33 -17.70
CA ILE A 21 0.50 17.45 -16.56
C ILE A 21 2.00 17.23 -16.38
N LYS A 22 2.55 17.71 -15.26
CA LYS A 22 3.98 17.60 -14.95
C LYS A 22 4.36 16.32 -14.22
N LYS A 23 3.42 15.75 -13.47
CA LYS A 23 3.65 14.57 -12.62
C LYS A 23 2.33 13.89 -12.29
N ILE A 24 2.29 12.57 -12.37
CA ILE A 24 1.19 11.73 -11.90
C ILE A 24 1.66 11.03 -10.63
N ILE A 25 0.94 11.21 -9.53
CA ILE A 25 1.14 10.41 -8.32
C ILE A 25 0.15 9.26 -8.36
N TYR A 26 0.65 8.04 -8.51
CA TYR A 26 -0.17 6.84 -8.51
C TYR A 26 -0.04 6.10 -7.19
N THR A 27 -1.13 6.10 -6.41
CA THR A 27 -1.22 5.35 -5.16
C THR A 27 -1.58 3.90 -5.46
N SER A 28 -0.54 3.06 -5.49
CA SER A 28 -0.63 1.61 -5.56
C SER A 28 -0.95 1.05 -4.17
N SER A 29 -0.43 -0.13 -3.84
CA SER A 29 -0.60 -0.79 -2.55
C SER A 29 0.56 -1.74 -2.34
N PHE A 30 1.03 -1.97 -1.12
CA PHE A 30 2.07 -2.97 -0.85
C PHE A 30 1.70 -4.37 -1.38
N PHE A 31 0.41 -4.75 -1.39
CA PHE A 31 -0.11 -5.93 -2.10
C PHE A 31 0.34 -6.07 -3.56
N ALA A 32 0.60 -4.97 -4.27
CA ALA A 32 1.10 -5.01 -5.65
C ALA A 32 2.52 -5.58 -5.77
N LEU A 33 3.25 -5.69 -4.66
CA LEU A 33 4.64 -6.17 -4.60
C LEU A 33 4.73 -7.67 -4.27
N GLY A 34 3.62 -8.29 -3.87
CA GLY A 34 3.55 -9.70 -3.51
C GLY A 34 4.15 -10.00 -2.14
N PHE A 35 4.09 -11.28 -1.79
CA PHE A 35 4.62 -11.80 -0.54
C PHE A 35 6.15 -11.87 -0.53
N THR A 36 6.71 -11.81 0.68
CA THR A 36 8.14 -11.75 0.94
C THR A 36 8.66 -12.97 1.68
N ASP A 37 7.86 -14.02 1.93
CA ASP A 37 8.29 -15.26 2.60
C ASP A 37 9.20 -15.05 3.83
N GLY A 38 8.96 -13.95 4.57
CA GLY A 38 9.67 -13.58 5.79
C GLY A 38 10.86 -12.63 5.63
N TYR A 39 11.33 -12.33 4.41
CA TYR A 39 12.34 -11.29 4.21
C TYR A 39 11.73 -9.87 4.21
N VAL A 40 12.60 -8.87 4.40
CA VAL A 40 12.24 -7.46 4.30
C VAL A 40 12.48 -6.99 2.87
N ALA A 41 11.41 -6.59 2.18
CA ALA A 41 11.48 -6.11 0.82
C ALA A 41 11.69 -4.59 0.75
N ASP A 42 12.27 -4.14 -0.38
CA ASP A 42 12.46 -2.73 -0.75
C ASP A 42 11.65 -2.39 -2.02
N GLU A 43 11.79 -1.17 -2.51
CA GLU A 43 11.12 -0.68 -3.73
C GLU A 43 11.50 -1.42 -5.02
N LYS A 44 12.51 -2.30 -5.00
CA LYS A 44 12.91 -3.12 -6.15
C LYS A 44 12.11 -4.41 -6.25
N GLN A 45 11.39 -4.78 -5.20
CA GLN A 45 10.47 -5.92 -5.21
C GLN A 45 9.48 -5.79 -6.38
N VAL A 46 9.31 -6.89 -7.10
CA VAL A 46 8.29 -7.02 -8.15
C VAL A 46 7.51 -8.28 -7.86
N HIS A 47 6.18 -8.17 -7.92
CA HIS A 47 5.31 -9.30 -7.71
C HIS A 47 5.60 -10.41 -8.74
N PRO A 48 5.79 -11.67 -8.31
CA PRO A 48 6.21 -12.76 -9.20
C PRO A 48 5.17 -13.14 -10.26
N GLY A 49 3.89 -12.83 -10.00
CA GLY A 49 2.79 -12.90 -10.97
C GLY A 49 2.28 -14.31 -11.25
N LYS A 50 2.79 -15.31 -10.54
CA LYS A 50 2.43 -16.73 -10.68
C LYS A 50 1.28 -17.15 -9.75
N VAL A 51 1.30 -16.63 -8.53
CA VAL A 51 0.32 -16.93 -7.47
C VAL A 51 -0.18 -15.62 -6.90
N PHE A 52 -1.48 -15.55 -6.64
CA PHE A 52 -2.14 -14.43 -5.98
C PHE A 52 -3.01 -14.97 -4.85
N CYS A 53 -2.84 -14.44 -3.66
CA CYS A 53 -3.61 -14.79 -2.47
C CYS A 53 -5.02 -14.16 -2.52
N THR A 54 -5.22 -13.05 -3.27
CA THR A 54 -6.56 -12.44 -3.48
C THR A 54 -6.76 -11.84 -4.89
N GLU A 55 -8.02 -11.68 -5.32
CA GLU A 55 -8.35 -10.93 -6.54
C GLU A 55 -7.98 -9.43 -6.45
N TYR A 56 -8.00 -8.87 -5.24
CA TYR A 56 -7.54 -7.50 -5.01
C TYR A 56 -6.03 -7.38 -5.28
N GLU A 57 -5.21 -8.28 -4.72
CA GLU A 57 -3.78 -8.38 -4.98
C GLU A 57 -3.50 -8.53 -6.47
N LYS A 58 -4.17 -9.47 -7.14
CA LYS A 58 -4.06 -9.65 -8.58
C LYS A 58 -4.34 -8.37 -9.36
N SER A 59 -5.41 -7.66 -8.99
CA SER A 59 -5.76 -6.39 -9.65
C SER A 59 -4.71 -5.30 -9.41
N LYS A 60 -4.11 -5.24 -8.22
CA LYS A 60 -3.06 -4.27 -7.87
C LYS A 60 -1.74 -4.60 -8.54
N ALA A 61 -1.33 -5.87 -8.59
CA ALA A 61 -0.13 -6.31 -9.29
C ALA A 61 -0.20 -6.03 -10.81
N ILE A 62 -1.35 -6.29 -11.44
CA ILE A 62 -1.55 -5.96 -12.86
C ILE A 62 -1.48 -4.45 -13.10
N ALA A 63 -2.15 -3.66 -12.27
CA ALA A 63 -2.12 -2.20 -12.40
C ALA A 63 -0.71 -1.64 -12.15
N ASP A 64 0.04 -2.21 -11.21
CA ASP A 64 1.42 -1.81 -10.94
C ASP A 64 2.34 -2.07 -12.13
N LYS A 65 2.22 -3.25 -12.77
CA LYS A 65 2.97 -3.56 -13.99
C LYS A 65 2.69 -2.53 -15.09
N ILE A 66 1.43 -2.13 -15.29
CA ILE A 66 1.05 -1.10 -16.27
C ILE A 66 1.68 0.26 -15.90
N ALA A 67 1.66 0.63 -14.62
CA ALA A 67 2.26 1.88 -14.16
C ALA A 67 3.79 1.90 -14.35
N LEU A 68 4.47 0.78 -14.11
CA LEU A 68 5.90 0.61 -14.35
C LEU A 68 6.27 0.66 -15.83
N GLU A 69 5.46 0.03 -16.68
CA GLU A 69 5.61 0.14 -18.13
C GLU A 69 5.40 1.59 -18.59
N ALA A 70 4.40 2.29 -18.06
CA ALA A 70 4.16 3.70 -18.35
C ALA A 70 5.34 4.59 -17.94
N ALA A 71 5.89 4.37 -16.74
CA ALA A 71 7.11 5.04 -16.28
C ALA A 71 8.29 4.81 -17.22
N THR A 72 8.51 3.56 -17.61
CA THR A 72 9.58 3.17 -18.55
C THR A 72 9.42 3.82 -19.92
N ASN A 73 8.16 4.00 -20.36
CA ASN A 73 7.81 4.68 -21.60
C ASN A 73 7.78 6.23 -21.49
N GLY A 74 8.30 6.79 -20.39
CA GLY A 74 8.48 8.23 -20.22
C GLY A 74 7.24 8.99 -19.72
N VAL A 75 6.18 8.31 -19.27
CA VAL A 75 5.09 8.98 -18.54
C VAL A 75 5.65 9.50 -17.21
N PRO A 76 5.39 10.75 -16.81
CA PRO A 76 5.92 11.34 -15.60
C PRO A 76 5.20 10.85 -14.34
N ILE A 77 5.15 9.53 -14.14
CA ILE A 77 4.44 8.87 -13.05
C ILE A 77 5.40 8.51 -11.91
N VAL A 78 4.92 8.64 -10.68
CA VAL A 78 5.58 8.20 -9.45
C VAL A 78 4.65 7.22 -8.76
N LEU A 79 5.18 6.07 -8.33
CA LEU A 79 4.39 5.01 -7.73
C LEU A 79 4.61 5.03 -6.21
N LEU A 80 3.51 5.08 -5.46
CA LEU A 80 3.52 5.03 -4.00
C LEU A 80 2.89 3.73 -3.53
N TYR A 81 3.49 3.11 -2.51
CA TYR A 81 3.05 1.84 -1.95
C TYR A 81 2.76 2.01 -0.46
N PRO A 82 1.54 2.45 -0.10
CA PRO A 82 1.11 2.47 1.28
C PRO A 82 1.09 1.06 1.88
N GLY A 83 1.48 0.95 3.15
CA GLY A 83 1.22 -0.21 4.00
C GLY A 83 -0.24 -0.28 4.48
N VAL A 84 -0.48 -1.05 5.54
CA VAL A 84 -1.75 -1.09 6.27
C VAL A 84 -1.94 0.23 7.01
N ILE A 85 -2.98 0.98 6.62
CA ILE A 85 -3.21 2.34 7.11
C ILE A 85 -4.00 2.30 8.42
N TYR A 86 -3.56 3.05 9.42
CA TYR A 86 -4.28 3.27 10.68
C TYR A 86 -4.25 4.73 11.11
N GLY A 87 -5.14 5.10 12.02
CA GLY A 87 -5.27 6.48 12.53
C GLY A 87 -6.71 7.00 12.46
N PRO A 88 -6.95 8.24 12.93
CA PRO A 88 -8.27 8.85 12.94
C PRO A 88 -8.81 9.11 11.53
N GLY A 89 -10.13 9.07 11.37
CA GLY A 89 -10.78 9.38 10.10
C GLY A 89 -12.21 8.85 10.02
N LYS A 90 -12.87 9.14 8.90
CA LYS A 90 -14.21 8.59 8.61
C LYS A 90 -14.10 7.08 8.43
N LEU A 91 -14.93 6.33 9.14
CA LEU A 91 -15.00 4.88 8.99
C LEU A 91 -15.58 4.52 7.62
N THR A 92 -14.84 3.70 6.88
CA THR A 92 -15.21 3.14 5.58
C THR A 92 -14.85 1.66 5.54
N THR A 93 -15.21 0.99 4.44
CA THR A 93 -14.79 -0.40 4.18
C THR A 93 -13.27 -0.56 4.06
N GLY A 94 -12.54 0.51 3.76
CA GLY A 94 -11.07 0.49 3.64
C GLY A 94 -10.32 0.58 4.97
N ASN A 95 -10.98 0.91 6.08
CA ASN A 95 -10.34 1.08 7.38
C ASN A 95 -10.23 -0.25 8.14
N ILE A 96 -9.51 -1.22 7.56
CA ILE A 96 -9.44 -2.59 8.08
C ILE A 96 -9.01 -2.67 9.54
N VAL A 97 -8.04 -1.86 9.97
CA VAL A 97 -7.58 -1.82 11.36
C VAL A 97 -8.70 -1.39 12.31
N ALA A 98 -9.43 -0.32 11.97
CA ALA A 98 -10.55 0.16 12.77
C ALA A 98 -11.68 -0.86 12.85
N GLN A 99 -11.98 -1.55 11.75
CA GLN A 99 -12.99 -2.61 11.73
C GLN A 99 -12.58 -3.78 12.63
N ILE A 100 -11.33 -4.25 12.55
CA ILE A 100 -10.82 -5.32 13.41
C ILE A 100 -10.95 -4.94 14.88
N LEU A 101 -10.61 -3.70 15.24
CA LEU A 101 -10.77 -3.18 16.60
C LEU A 101 -12.24 -3.20 17.04
N ILE A 102 -13.16 -2.71 16.21
CA ILE A 102 -14.60 -2.68 16.50
C ILE A 102 -15.17 -4.10 16.69
N GLU A 103 -14.84 -5.03 15.80
CA GLU A 103 -15.33 -6.41 15.87
C GLU A 103 -14.75 -7.15 17.08
N ARG A 104 -13.47 -6.91 17.41
CA ARG A 104 -12.81 -7.53 18.56
C ARG A 104 -13.35 -7.02 19.89
N PHE A 105 -13.39 -5.70 20.09
CA PHE A 105 -13.90 -5.12 21.33
C PHE A 105 -15.43 -5.24 21.45
N GLY A 106 -16.13 -5.44 20.33
CA GLY A 106 -17.54 -5.83 20.31
C GLY A 106 -17.79 -7.33 20.55
N GLY A 107 -16.75 -8.13 20.80
CA GLY A 107 -16.87 -9.58 21.10
C GLY A 107 -17.21 -10.46 19.89
N ARG A 108 -17.27 -9.89 18.68
CA ARG A 108 -17.61 -10.60 17.43
C ARG A 108 -16.40 -11.27 16.77
N LEU A 109 -15.18 -10.86 17.13
CA LEU A 109 -13.92 -11.46 16.69
C LEU A 109 -13.06 -11.89 17.89
N PRO A 110 -13.27 -13.10 18.45
CA PRO A 110 -12.53 -13.56 19.63
C PRO A 110 -11.07 -14.01 19.33
N GLY A 111 -10.73 -14.21 18.05
CA GLY A 111 -9.41 -14.67 17.60
C GLY A 111 -8.49 -13.57 17.07
N TYR A 112 -7.31 -13.95 16.59
CA TYR A 112 -6.43 -13.11 15.77
C TYR A 112 -6.57 -13.52 14.31
N ILE A 113 -6.34 -12.56 13.39
CA ILE A 113 -6.25 -12.88 11.96
C ILE A 113 -4.94 -13.63 11.72
N GLY A 114 -5.03 -14.73 10.96
CA GLY A 114 -3.88 -15.60 10.66
C GLY A 114 -3.34 -16.30 11.90
N HIS A 115 -2.02 -16.50 11.95
CA HIS A 115 -1.34 -17.13 13.08
C HIS A 115 -1.04 -16.13 14.22
N GLY A 116 -1.36 -14.85 14.02
CA GLY A 116 -1.08 -13.78 14.97
C GLY A 116 0.40 -13.34 15.02
N SER A 117 1.28 -14.03 14.29
CA SER A 117 2.69 -13.69 14.07
C SER A 117 2.94 -13.13 12.67
N ASP A 118 1.94 -13.11 11.80
CA ASP A 118 2.06 -12.60 10.44
C ASP A 118 2.40 -11.11 10.48
N MET A 119 3.51 -10.76 9.84
CA MET A 119 4.02 -9.38 9.83
C MET A 119 3.37 -8.61 8.70
N PHE A 120 2.94 -7.39 9.02
CA PHE A 120 2.44 -6.42 8.07
C PHE A 120 3.17 -5.10 8.31
N SER A 121 3.32 -4.33 7.24
CA SER A 121 3.83 -2.98 7.35
C SER A 121 2.69 -2.01 7.61
N PHE A 122 2.71 -1.33 8.75
CA PHE A 122 1.70 -0.37 9.16
C PHE A 122 2.17 1.05 8.89
N VAL A 123 1.26 1.93 8.52
CA VAL A 123 1.54 3.37 8.33
C VAL A 123 0.45 4.20 8.98
N HIS A 124 0.85 5.18 9.79
CA HIS A 124 -0.11 6.12 10.38
C HIS A 124 -0.60 7.11 9.30
N ILE A 125 -1.86 7.51 9.37
CA ILE A 125 -2.50 8.36 8.35
C ILE A 125 -1.77 9.69 8.14
N GLU A 126 -1.24 10.30 9.19
CA GLU A 126 -0.50 11.57 9.09
C GLU A 126 0.83 11.41 8.36
N ASP A 127 1.54 10.31 8.58
CA ASP A 127 2.79 10.00 7.87
C ASP A 127 2.50 9.67 6.40
N LEU A 128 1.40 8.97 6.15
CA LEU A 128 0.94 8.67 4.79
C LEU A 128 0.64 9.96 4.01
N ILE A 129 -0.09 10.89 4.63
CA ILE A 129 -0.41 12.21 4.05
C ILE A 129 0.89 12.99 3.77
N SER A 130 1.77 13.06 4.77
CA SER A 130 3.07 13.72 4.64
C SER A 130 3.91 13.12 3.51
N GLY A 131 3.91 11.79 3.37
CA GLY A 131 4.57 11.07 2.29
C GLY A 131 4.01 11.41 0.90
N HIS A 132 2.68 11.48 0.76
CA HIS A 132 2.04 11.87 -0.49
C HIS A 132 2.39 13.32 -0.88
N ILE A 133 2.33 14.26 0.07
CA ILE A 133 2.68 15.66 -0.15
C ILE A 133 4.16 15.77 -0.56
N ALA A 134 5.06 15.09 0.14
CA ALA A 134 6.47 15.05 -0.19
C ALA A 134 6.73 14.47 -1.58
N ALA A 135 6.01 13.41 -1.96
CA ALA A 135 6.13 12.81 -3.29
C ALA A 135 5.68 13.78 -4.40
N MET A 136 4.55 14.46 -4.22
CA MET A 136 4.09 15.49 -5.17
C MET A 136 5.18 16.53 -5.43
N GLN A 137 5.80 17.03 -4.35
CA GLN A 137 6.80 18.09 -4.43
C GLN A 137 8.17 17.62 -4.94
N ARG A 138 8.67 16.48 -4.45
CA ARG A 138 10.11 16.14 -4.50
C ARG A 138 10.41 14.77 -5.11
N ALA A 139 9.43 13.85 -5.20
CA ALA A 139 9.71 12.54 -5.78
C ALA A 139 10.16 12.68 -7.23
N LYS A 140 11.16 11.87 -7.58
CA LYS A 140 11.72 11.81 -8.92
C LYS A 140 10.80 10.95 -9.79
N VAL A 141 10.51 11.43 -10.99
CA VAL A 141 9.68 10.73 -11.97
C VAL A 141 10.26 9.36 -12.30
N GLY A 142 9.38 8.36 -12.43
CA GLY A 142 9.73 6.97 -12.73
C GLY A 142 10.18 6.17 -11.51
N GLU A 143 10.44 6.83 -10.38
CA GLU A 143 10.79 6.15 -9.13
C GLU A 143 9.54 5.65 -8.38
N ARG A 144 9.82 4.73 -7.47
CA ARG A 144 8.87 4.04 -6.60
C ARG A 144 9.21 4.38 -5.15
N TYR A 145 8.21 4.44 -4.28
CA TYR A 145 8.41 4.71 -2.85
C TYR A 145 7.46 3.90 -1.97
N LEU A 146 8.02 3.16 -1.02
CA LEU A 146 7.24 2.56 0.06
C LEU A 146 6.80 3.65 1.04
N LEU A 147 5.50 3.72 1.31
CA LEU A 147 4.93 4.55 2.36
C LEU A 147 4.54 3.65 3.53
N SER A 148 5.59 3.20 4.23
CA SER A 148 5.54 2.28 5.36
C SER A 148 6.05 2.95 6.63
N GLY A 149 5.48 2.53 7.75
CA GLY A 149 6.06 2.68 9.08
C GLY A 149 6.57 1.32 9.56
N GLU A 150 6.17 0.93 10.75
CA GLU A 150 6.69 -0.27 11.43
C GLU A 150 6.16 -1.58 10.83
N ASN A 151 7.00 -2.61 10.84
CA ASN A 151 6.55 -3.98 10.65
C ASN A 151 6.16 -4.59 11.98
N ALA A 152 4.91 -4.99 12.11
CA ALA A 152 4.44 -5.75 13.26
C ALA A 152 3.29 -6.67 12.87
N SER A 153 2.94 -7.58 13.78
CA SER A 153 1.73 -8.37 13.60
C SER A 153 0.51 -7.64 14.14
N PHE A 154 -0.68 -8.03 13.66
CA PHE A 154 -1.93 -7.55 14.25
C PHE A 154 -2.01 -7.84 15.75
N LYS A 155 -1.47 -8.97 16.22
CA LYS A 155 -1.43 -9.26 17.66
C LYS A 155 -0.65 -8.19 18.43
N THR A 156 0.53 -7.81 17.96
CA THR A 156 1.34 -6.76 18.58
C THR A 156 0.62 -5.41 18.54
N TYR A 157 0.08 -5.03 17.38
CA TYR A 157 -0.65 -3.77 17.20
C TYR A 157 -1.96 -3.66 18.00
N LEU A 158 -2.62 -4.78 18.30
CA LEU A 158 -3.90 -4.82 19.03
C LEU A 158 -3.73 -4.92 20.55
N ILE A 159 -2.55 -5.31 21.06
CA ILE A 159 -2.29 -5.50 22.50
C ILE A 159 -1.55 -4.31 23.11
N LEU A 160 -0.73 -3.60 22.34
CA LEU A 160 -0.02 -2.42 22.84
C LEU A 160 -0.95 -1.20 22.96
N PRO A 161 -0.78 -0.34 23.98
CA PRO A 161 -1.39 1.00 23.95
C PRO A 161 -0.91 1.69 22.66
N LEU A 162 -1.85 2.22 21.87
CA LEU A 162 -1.60 2.80 20.55
C LEU A 162 -0.30 3.64 20.57
N PRO A 163 0.73 3.27 19.78
CA PRO A 163 1.97 4.02 19.80
C PRO A 163 1.72 5.45 19.31
N SER A 164 2.40 6.41 19.95
CA SER A 164 2.56 7.78 19.44
C SER A 164 3.07 7.76 17.99
N PRO A 165 2.85 8.80 17.18
CA PRO A 165 3.40 8.86 15.82
C PRO A 165 4.94 8.72 15.86
N ILE A 166 5.46 7.69 15.19
CA ILE A 166 6.88 7.29 15.16
C ILE A 166 7.38 7.44 13.71
N PRO A 167 8.65 7.82 13.47
CA PRO A 167 9.15 8.13 12.13
C PRO A 167 9.05 6.95 11.16
N ALA A 168 8.70 7.24 9.90
CA ALA A 168 8.60 6.27 8.82
C ALA A 168 9.88 5.42 8.65
N SER A 169 9.78 4.10 8.85
CA SER A 169 10.82 3.13 8.46
C SER A 169 10.59 2.58 7.05
N ARG A 170 11.67 2.46 6.27
CA ARG A 170 11.66 2.14 4.84
C ARG A 170 11.60 0.63 4.51
N SER A 171 10.98 -0.18 5.35
CA SER A 171 11.13 -1.64 5.27
C SER A 171 9.78 -2.33 5.49
N PHE A 172 9.39 -3.26 4.61
CA PHE A 172 8.14 -4.02 4.74
C PHE A 172 8.33 -5.54 4.64
N THR A 173 7.49 -6.30 5.34
CA THR A 173 7.42 -7.78 5.28
C THR A 173 5.96 -8.21 5.12
N PHE A 174 5.69 -9.20 4.27
CA PHE A 174 4.36 -9.82 4.11
C PHE A 174 4.51 -11.33 3.93
N LEU A 175 3.83 -12.12 4.77
CA LEU A 175 3.78 -13.58 4.66
C LEU A 175 2.44 -13.97 4.03
N CYS A 176 2.46 -14.76 2.96
CA CYS A 176 1.28 -15.49 2.50
C CYS A 176 1.39 -16.91 3.08
N GLY A 177 0.40 -17.29 3.91
CA GLY A 177 0.31 -18.62 4.52
C GLY A 177 -0.18 -19.69 3.56
#